data_AF-A0A0M8X293-F1
#
_entry.id   AF-A0A0M8X293-F1
#
_cell.length_a   1.000
_cell.length_b   1.000
_cell.length_c   1.000
_cell.angle_alpha   90.00
_cell.angle_beta   90.00
_cell.angle_gamma   90.00
#
_symmetry.space_group_name_H-M   'P 1'
#
loop_
_entity.id
_entity.type
_entity.pdbx_description
1 polymer ?
#
loop_
_entity_poly.entity_id
_entity_poly.type
_entity_poly.pdbx_seq_one_letter_code
_entity_poly.pdbx_strand_id
1 'polypeptide(L)'
;MLRHPVLSVTGLAAALHILWFFTFANSGGDLAAQDAWAEFVGRHPDSAYNLAWYGGMHPVSYSVVSPYLMSVLGVRTTMMIAGTVSAGLLTLLLLRSRSVLNPLWASLAGVFGLFCNAVSGRVTFGLGMMFALGAVAVVFCWPYRWRYKRWAKALSAAPLAALATMASPVAGLFVGLVAVALFLQKRRPGAWALGLAPTAVVAVSAWLFPFSGTQPMVIGSVLLPLAFSILAYVLVPREWKTVRLTAAVYGLGVVLVWLISSQIGSNITRLAMLFAGVALVAALPFTVPRSRKWYAAVVALCGFGVWIGFKTVDDIVHTAPAASWSRELAPLVNELQQVGAEKGRVEVVPARSHREASALAPYVNLARGWNRQADMERNPLFYDDTLNSANYHEWLKRWAVHYVVLPKGEPDGDGGQRERALVQRGLPYLTQIWGNDTWQLFRVTAPTPLAEPNAVVDRAEQGEMILQVKKPGRILVRIPYSPWLSIVDAEGKSLKPPQETEESRNRPEDEPKTYVNVNGCLTETEEDAQGDKWTELLAPKAGTYRLAAPYQLPRGTPCPEELR
;
A
#
# COMPACT_ATOMS: atom_id res chain seq x y z
N MET A 1 -2.43 -36.13 -11.53
CA MET A 1 -2.68 -34.90 -12.31
C MET A 1 -3.81 -35.03 -13.34
N LEU A 2 -3.75 -35.96 -14.30
CA LEU A 2 -4.60 -35.90 -15.50
C LEU A 2 -6.12 -36.11 -15.26
N ARG A 3 -6.54 -36.86 -14.22
CA ARG A 3 -7.97 -37.12 -13.95
C ARG A 3 -8.72 -35.91 -13.36
N HIS A 4 -8.06 -35.12 -12.52
CA HIS A 4 -8.62 -33.90 -11.92
C HIS A 4 -7.57 -32.78 -11.97
N PRO A 5 -7.39 -32.15 -13.14
CA PRO A 5 -6.30 -31.20 -13.36
C PRO A 5 -6.39 -29.96 -12.48
N VAL A 6 -7.59 -29.39 -12.28
CA VAL A 6 -7.81 -28.26 -11.37
C VAL A 6 -7.38 -28.63 -9.94
N LEU A 7 -7.92 -29.71 -9.39
CA LEU A 7 -7.60 -30.14 -8.02
C LEU A 7 -6.11 -30.45 -7.84
N SER A 8 -5.48 -31.07 -8.84
CA SER A 8 -4.06 -31.42 -8.77
C SER A 8 -3.16 -30.18 -8.79
N VAL A 9 -3.46 -29.19 -9.65
CA VAL A 9 -2.69 -27.94 -9.71
C VAL A 9 -2.93 -27.09 -8.46
N THR A 10 -4.16 -27.03 -7.96
CA THR A 10 -4.46 -26.40 -6.67
C THR A 10 -3.69 -27.07 -5.53
N GLY A 11 -3.65 -28.39 -5.47
CA GLY A 11 -2.90 -29.14 -4.45
C GLY A 11 -1.39 -28.89 -4.52
N LEU A 12 -0.82 -28.84 -5.73
CA LEU A 12 0.58 -28.45 -5.94
C LEU A 12 0.83 -27.02 -5.45
N ALA A 13 -0.03 -26.07 -5.80
CA ALA A 13 0.09 -24.70 -5.34
C ALA A 13 0.01 -24.61 -3.82
N ALA A 14 -0.89 -25.36 -3.17
CA ALA A 14 -0.98 -25.42 -1.71
C ALA A 14 0.33 -25.92 -1.09
N ALA A 15 0.90 -27.02 -1.61
CA ALA A 15 2.17 -27.55 -1.14
C ALA A 15 3.33 -26.55 -1.30
N LEU A 16 3.38 -25.84 -2.43
CA LEU A 16 4.38 -24.79 -2.67
C LEU A 16 4.22 -23.61 -1.70
N HIS A 17 3.00 -23.18 -1.39
CA HIS A 17 2.78 -22.10 -0.43
C HIS A 17 3.09 -22.52 1.01
N ILE A 18 2.87 -23.79 1.37
CA ILE A 18 3.34 -24.35 2.64
C ILE A 18 4.87 -24.34 2.68
N LEU A 19 5.53 -24.79 1.60
CA LEU A 19 6.99 -24.73 1.51
C LEU A 19 7.50 -23.29 1.66
N TRP A 20 6.88 -22.34 0.95
CA TRP A 20 7.20 -20.91 1.06
C TRP A 20 7.10 -20.41 2.50
N PHE A 21 6.03 -20.78 3.22
CA PHE A 21 5.84 -20.41 4.63
C PHE A 21 7.02 -20.83 5.51
N PHE A 22 7.53 -22.05 5.34
CA PHE A 22 8.63 -22.58 6.15
C PHE A 22 10.03 -22.18 5.68
N THR A 23 10.18 -21.58 4.49
CA THR A 23 11.50 -21.32 3.89
C THR A 23 11.77 -19.84 3.59
N PHE A 24 10.81 -19.12 3.02
CA PHE A 24 11.02 -17.78 2.46
C PHE A 24 10.16 -16.70 3.11
N ALA A 25 9.11 -17.07 3.85
CA ALA A 25 8.20 -16.11 4.49
C ALA A 25 8.86 -15.42 5.70
N ASN A 26 9.77 -14.48 5.42
CA ASN A 26 10.48 -13.66 6.39
C ASN A 26 9.59 -12.51 6.91
N SER A 27 10.14 -11.58 7.69
CA SER A 27 9.43 -10.40 8.23
C SER A 27 9.82 -9.07 7.60
N GLY A 28 10.53 -9.08 6.47
CA GLY A 28 10.98 -7.89 5.75
C GLY A 28 10.25 -7.64 4.43
N GLY A 29 10.70 -6.64 3.69
CA GLY A 29 10.15 -6.24 2.39
C GLY A 29 8.66 -5.92 2.45
N ASP A 30 7.91 -6.34 1.42
CA ASP A 30 6.46 -6.14 1.36
C ASP A 30 5.74 -6.79 2.56
N LEU A 31 6.24 -7.90 3.12
CA LEU A 31 5.63 -8.53 4.29
C LEU A 31 5.67 -7.61 5.52
N ALA A 32 6.74 -6.84 5.71
CA ALA A 32 6.84 -5.87 6.80
C ALA A 32 5.73 -4.81 6.73
N ALA A 33 5.37 -4.35 5.53
CA ALA A 33 4.28 -3.38 5.38
C ALA A 33 2.95 -3.98 5.80
N GLN A 34 2.72 -5.20 5.34
CA GLN A 34 1.45 -5.89 5.56
C GLN A 34 1.30 -6.31 7.01
N ASP A 35 2.40 -6.67 7.68
CA ASP A 35 2.42 -6.88 9.13
C ASP A 35 2.03 -5.61 9.87
N ALA A 36 2.64 -4.47 9.55
CA ALA A 36 2.32 -3.20 10.21
C ALA A 36 0.85 -2.78 10.02
N TRP A 37 0.32 -2.91 8.80
CA TRP A 37 -1.08 -2.59 8.52
C TRP A 37 -2.06 -3.56 9.18
N ALA A 38 -1.77 -4.87 9.16
CA ALA A 38 -2.61 -5.87 9.80
C ALA A 38 -2.61 -5.73 11.33
N GLU A 39 -1.45 -5.42 11.92
CA GLU A 39 -1.30 -5.18 13.34
C GLU A 39 -2.02 -3.89 13.77
N PHE A 40 -1.85 -2.80 13.02
CA PHE A 40 -2.57 -1.54 13.26
C PHE A 40 -4.09 -1.77 13.26
N VAL A 41 -4.63 -2.36 12.20
CA VAL A 41 -6.08 -2.62 12.09
C VAL A 41 -6.55 -3.65 13.12
N GLY A 42 -5.70 -4.60 13.53
CA GLY A 42 -6.02 -5.54 14.60
C GLY A 42 -6.19 -4.85 15.96
N ARG A 43 -5.44 -3.78 16.23
CA ARG A 43 -5.53 -3.00 17.49
C ARG A 43 -6.52 -1.84 17.42
N HIS A 44 -6.66 -1.22 16.24
CA HIS A 44 -7.46 -0.02 16.00
C HIS A 44 -8.38 -0.21 14.78
N PRO A 45 -9.28 -1.22 14.77
CA PRO A 45 -10.10 -1.55 13.60
C PRO A 45 -11.07 -0.43 13.20
N ASP A 46 -11.42 0.42 14.16
CA ASP A 46 -12.30 1.56 14.04
C ASP A 46 -11.59 2.85 13.62
N SER A 47 -10.26 2.84 13.46
CA SER A 47 -9.51 4.03 13.05
C SER A 47 -9.29 4.13 11.54
N ALA A 48 -9.71 5.27 10.98
CA ALA A 48 -9.54 5.66 9.59
C ALA A 48 -8.15 6.25 9.29
N TYR A 49 -7.32 6.53 10.30
CA TYR A 49 -6.03 7.20 10.13
C TYR A 49 -4.97 6.61 11.08
N ASN A 50 -3.90 6.09 10.51
CA ASN A 50 -2.77 5.53 11.24
C ASN A 50 -1.69 6.59 11.42
N LEU A 51 -1.47 7.03 12.66
CA LEU A 51 -0.47 8.04 13.03
C LEU A 51 0.95 7.47 13.09
N ALA A 52 1.13 6.14 13.03
CA ALA A 52 2.42 5.50 13.27
C ALA A 52 3.49 5.82 12.22
N TRP A 53 3.10 6.16 10.99
CA TRP A 53 4.02 6.42 9.87
C TRP A 53 3.76 7.77 9.22
N TYR A 54 4.84 8.48 8.89
CA TYR A 54 4.80 9.74 8.15
C TYR A 54 3.90 10.80 8.81
N GLY A 55 3.71 10.72 10.13
CA GLY A 55 2.76 11.55 10.87
C GLY A 55 1.28 11.26 10.63
N GLY A 56 0.91 10.30 9.76
CA GLY A 56 -0.48 10.01 9.48
C GLY A 56 -0.75 9.47 8.06
N MET A 57 -1.40 8.32 7.95
CA MET A 57 -1.85 7.76 6.67
C MET A 57 -3.16 6.97 6.80
N HIS A 58 -4.00 7.04 5.77
CA HIS A 58 -5.21 6.23 5.69
C HIS A 58 -4.89 4.76 5.40
N PRO A 59 -5.37 3.78 6.19
CA PRO A 59 -5.24 2.35 5.84
C PRO A 59 -5.81 2.03 4.45
N VAL A 60 -6.90 2.73 4.07
CA VAL A 60 -7.55 2.63 2.76
C VAL A 60 -6.62 3.01 1.60
N SER A 61 -5.62 3.87 1.82
CA SER A 61 -4.60 4.20 0.81
C SER A 61 -3.75 2.98 0.42
N TYR A 62 -3.61 2.02 1.34
CA TYR A 62 -2.94 0.76 1.10
C TYR A 62 -3.92 -0.29 0.54
N SER A 63 -5.02 -0.53 1.25
CA SER A 63 -6.15 -1.37 0.83
C SER A 63 -7.32 -1.23 1.79
N VAL A 64 -8.55 -1.30 1.27
CA VAL A 64 -9.79 -1.23 2.05
C VAL A 64 -9.99 -2.47 2.93
N VAL A 65 -9.67 -3.67 2.43
CA VAL A 65 -10.06 -4.94 3.08
C VAL A 65 -8.87 -5.82 3.47
N SER A 66 -7.74 -5.72 2.76
CA SER A 66 -6.60 -6.61 3.00
C SER A 66 -6.07 -6.56 4.44
N PRO A 67 -5.83 -5.37 5.06
CA PRO A 67 -5.35 -5.30 6.44
C PRO A 67 -6.31 -5.99 7.44
N TYR A 68 -7.62 -5.83 7.28
CA TYR A 68 -8.65 -6.44 8.12
C TYR A 68 -8.69 -7.96 8.01
N LEU A 69 -8.57 -8.49 6.79
CA LEU A 69 -8.51 -9.96 6.61
C LEU A 69 -7.20 -10.53 7.13
N MET A 70 -6.09 -9.81 6.97
CA MET A 70 -4.79 -10.22 7.45
C MET A 70 -4.67 -10.15 8.97
N SER A 71 -5.39 -9.26 9.66
CA SER A 71 -5.39 -9.21 11.12
C SER A 71 -6.08 -10.44 11.74
N VAL A 72 -7.08 -11.00 11.05
CA VAL A 72 -7.81 -12.20 11.50
C VAL A 72 -7.11 -13.50 11.07
N LEU A 73 -6.70 -13.60 9.80
CA LEU A 73 -6.14 -14.83 9.23
C LEU A 73 -4.62 -14.95 9.42
N GLY A 74 -3.94 -13.83 9.64
CA GLY A 74 -2.50 -13.70 9.53
C GLY A 74 -2.04 -13.46 8.09
N VAL A 75 -1.08 -12.54 7.91
CA VAL A 75 -0.56 -12.13 6.58
C VAL A 75 -0.10 -13.31 5.73
N ARG A 76 0.67 -14.25 6.30
CA ARG A 76 1.19 -15.40 5.54
C ARG A 76 0.09 -16.36 5.14
N THR A 77 -0.83 -16.69 6.05
CA THR A 77 -1.97 -17.57 5.78
C THR A 77 -2.85 -16.99 4.68
N THR A 78 -3.09 -15.67 4.68
CA THR A 78 -3.80 -14.99 3.60
C THR A 78 -3.13 -15.23 2.25
N MET A 79 -1.80 -15.18 2.17
CA MET A 79 -1.07 -15.47 0.93
C MET A 79 -1.20 -16.91 0.48
N MET A 80 -1.10 -17.85 1.42
CA MET A 80 -1.25 -19.27 1.13
C MET A 80 -2.63 -19.56 0.54
N ILE A 81 -3.70 -19.01 1.12
CA ILE A 81 -5.07 -19.15 0.61
C ILE A 81 -5.20 -18.48 -0.75
N ALA A 82 -4.81 -17.21 -0.86
CA ALA A 82 -4.97 -16.42 -2.07
C ALA A 82 -4.23 -17.02 -3.27
N GLY A 83 -2.96 -17.41 -3.09
CA GLY A 83 -2.16 -18.02 -4.14
C GLY A 83 -2.66 -19.40 -4.55
N THR A 84 -3.09 -20.22 -3.59
CA THR A 84 -3.66 -21.56 -3.85
C THR A 84 -4.96 -21.48 -4.65
N VAL A 85 -5.90 -20.63 -4.22
CA VAL A 85 -7.18 -20.44 -4.90
C VAL A 85 -6.98 -19.80 -6.28
N SER A 86 -6.06 -18.83 -6.39
CA SER A 86 -5.68 -18.22 -7.68
C SER A 86 -5.19 -19.26 -8.69
N ALA A 87 -4.34 -20.20 -8.26
CA ALA A 87 -3.86 -21.28 -9.13
C ALA A 87 -5.00 -22.16 -9.64
N GLY A 88 -5.94 -22.51 -8.76
CA GLY A 88 -7.13 -23.27 -9.13
C GLY A 88 -8.03 -22.53 -10.13
N LEU A 89 -8.31 -21.25 -9.87
CA LEU A 89 -9.11 -20.39 -10.74
C LEU A 89 -8.47 -20.19 -12.12
N LEU A 90 -7.16 -19.94 -12.16
CA LEU A 90 -6.41 -19.83 -13.40
C LEU A 90 -6.44 -21.14 -14.21
N THR A 91 -6.28 -22.28 -13.53
CA THR A 91 -6.35 -23.61 -14.16
C THR A 91 -7.75 -23.87 -14.72
N LEU A 92 -8.79 -23.52 -13.97
CA LEU A 92 -10.18 -23.61 -14.44
C LEU A 92 -10.41 -22.75 -15.70
N LEU A 93 -9.91 -21.51 -15.70
CA LEU A 93 -9.99 -20.59 -16.83
C LEU A 93 -9.34 -21.19 -18.08
N LEU A 94 -8.13 -21.71 -17.95
CA LEU A 94 -7.38 -22.30 -19.06
C LEU A 94 -8.04 -23.57 -19.60
N LEU A 95 -8.52 -24.46 -18.74
CA LEU A 95 -9.22 -25.69 -19.15
C LEU A 95 -10.58 -25.42 -19.81
N ARG A 96 -11.28 -24.36 -19.38
CA ARG A 96 -12.57 -23.98 -19.97
C ARG A 96 -12.40 -23.20 -21.28
N SER A 97 -11.20 -22.71 -21.57
CA SER A 97 -10.89 -22.02 -22.81
C SER A 97 -10.64 -23.02 -23.93
N ARG A 98 -11.59 -23.15 -24.86
CA ARG A 98 -11.49 -24.06 -26.02
C ARG A 98 -10.27 -23.77 -26.91
N SER A 99 -9.75 -22.55 -26.85
CA SER A 99 -8.61 -22.13 -27.66
C SER A 99 -7.26 -22.54 -27.08
N VAL A 100 -7.20 -23.10 -25.86
CA VAL A 100 -5.94 -23.49 -25.22
C VAL A 100 -5.73 -25.00 -25.39
N LEU A 101 -4.70 -25.38 -26.16
CA LEU A 101 -4.41 -26.79 -26.47
C LEU A 101 -3.60 -27.51 -25.39
N ASN A 102 -2.82 -26.77 -24.59
CA ASN A 102 -1.93 -27.29 -23.56
C ASN A 102 -2.21 -26.65 -22.16
N PRO A 103 -3.44 -26.76 -21.65
CA PRO A 103 -3.87 -26.03 -20.45
C PRO A 103 -3.01 -26.33 -19.23
N LEU A 104 -2.55 -27.57 -19.05
CA LEU A 104 -1.71 -27.97 -17.91
C LEU A 104 -0.37 -27.21 -17.84
N TRP A 105 0.35 -27.14 -18.96
CA TRP A 105 1.64 -26.44 -19.00
C TRP A 105 1.45 -24.94 -18.80
N ALA A 106 0.41 -24.36 -19.40
CA ALA A 106 0.07 -22.95 -19.18
C ALA A 106 -0.31 -22.68 -17.72
N SER A 107 -1.01 -23.61 -17.06
CA SER A 107 -1.32 -23.52 -15.63
C SER A 107 -0.07 -23.58 -14.76
N LEU A 108 0.89 -24.46 -15.06
CA LEU A 108 2.16 -24.54 -14.30
C LEU A 108 3.00 -23.26 -14.43
N ALA A 109 3.03 -22.63 -15.61
CA ALA A 109 3.65 -21.30 -15.77
C ALA A 109 2.99 -20.24 -14.89
N GLY A 110 1.65 -20.32 -14.74
CA GLY A 110 0.91 -19.44 -13.85
C GLY A 110 1.17 -19.71 -12.36
N VAL A 111 1.27 -20.99 -11.97
CA VAL A 111 1.67 -21.38 -10.62
C VAL A 111 3.06 -20.85 -10.29
N PHE A 112 4.00 -20.93 -11.23
CA PHE A 112 5.34 -20.35 -11.06
C PHE A 112 5.27 -18.84 -10.81
N GLY A 113 4.52 -18.09 -11.62
CA GLY A 113 4.33 -16.65 -11.41
C GLY A 113 3.69 -16.32 -10.05
N LEU A 114 2.64 -17.05 -9.66
CA LEU A 114 1.95 -16.88 -8.37
C LEU A 114 2.87 -17.22 -7.18
N PHE A 115 3.67 -18.27 -7.30
CA PHE A 115 4.67 -18.64 -6.29
C PHE A 115 5.75 -17.55 -6.16
N CYS A 116 6.27 -17.04 -7.28
CA CYS A 116 7.22 -15.92 -7.28
C CYS A 116 6.62 -14.67 -6.62
N ASN A 117 5.33 -14.40 -6.81
CA ASN A 117 4.63 -13.33 -6.10
C ASN A 117 4.55 -13.57 -4.58
N ALA A 118 4.37 -14.82 -4.14
CA ALA A 118 4.44 -15.20 -2.72
C ALA A 118 5.83 -14.94 -2.15
N VAL A 119 6.85 -15.39 -2.87
CA VAL A 119 8.26 -15.20 -2.48
C VAL A 119 8.62 -13.71 -2.36
N SER A 120 8.14 -12.85 -3.28
CA SER A 120 8.27 -11.39 -3.16
C SER A 120 7.42 -10.76 -2.04
N GLY A 121 6.67 -11.55 -1.27
CA GLY A 121 5.90 -11.06 -0.12
C GLY A 121 4.63 -10.28 -0.45
N ARG A 122 4.16 -10.26 -1.71
CA ARG A 122 3.09 -9.37 -2.20
C ARG A 122 1.68 -9.91 -1.90
N VAL A 123 1.28 -9.97 -0.63
CA VAL A 123 0.01 -10.60 -0.21
C VAL A 123 -1.23 -9.78 -0.56
N THR A 124 -1.23 -8.47 -0.35
CA THR A 124 -2.33 -7.55 -0.69
C THR A 124 -2.70 -7.69 -2.17
N PHE A 125 -1.68 -7.68 -3.03
CA PHE A 125 -1.85 -7.91 -4.46
C PHE A 125 -2.30 -9.34 -4.78
N GLY A 126 -1.73 -10.35 -4.12
CA GLY A 126 -2.15 -11.76 -4.28
C GLY A 126 -3.62 -11.99 -3.93
N LEU A 127 -4.10 -11.37 -2.85
CA LEU A 127 -5.50 -11.42 -2.43
C LEU A 127 -6.42 -10.75 -3.46
N GLY A 128 -6.06 -9.54 -3.92
CA GLY A 128 -6.78 -8.88 -5.00
C GLY A 128 -6.79 -9.71 -6.29
N MET A 129 -5.68 -10.38 -6.61
CA MET A 129 -5.56 -11.26 -7.78
C MET A 129 -6.49 -12.47 -7.71
N MET A 130 -6.66 -13.07 -6.53
CA MET A 130 -7.62 -14.17 -6.31
C MET A 130 -9.04 -13.74 -6.70
N PHE A 131 -9.49 -12.58 -6.20
CA PHE A 131 -10.80 -12.04 -6.55
C PHE A 131 -10.89 -11.62 -8.02
N ALA A 132 -9.82 -11.05 -8.58
CA ALA A 132 -9.74 -10.69 -10.00
C ALA A 132 -9.90 -11.90 -10.92
N LEU A 133 -9.16 -12.98 -10.65
CA LEU A 133 -9.29 -14.25 -11.35
C LEU A 133 -10.68 -14.84 -11.19
N GLY A 134 -11.29 -14.70 -10.01
CA GLY A 134 -12.69 -15.08 -9.76
C GLY A 134 -13.67 -14.31 -10.64
N ALA A 135 -13.54 -12.98 -10.71
CA ALA A 135 -14.38 -12.13 -11.54
C ALA A 135 -14.25 -12.48 -13.04
N VAL A 136 -13.01 -12.68 -13.50
CA VAL A 136 -12.73 -13.12 -14.88
C VAL A 136 -13.28 -14.53 -15.12
N ALA A 137 -13.13 -15.48 -14.19
CA ALA A 137 -13.70 -16.82 -14.28
C ALA A 137 -15.23 -16.79 -14.39
N VAL A 138 -15.92 -15.95 -13.62
CA VAL A 138 -17.37 -15.75 -13.79
C VAL A 138 -17.71 -15.27 -15.20
N VAL A 139 -16.92 -14.35 -15.76
CA VAL A 139 -17.16 -13.80 -17.10
C VAL A 139 -16.90 -14.81 -18.22
N PHE A 140 -15.86 -15.63 -18.12
CA PHE A 140 -15.42 -16.52 -19.20
C PHE A 140 -15.85 -17.97 -19.04
N CYS A 141 -16.10 -18.44 -17.82
CA CYS A 141 -16.46 -19.83 -17.49
C CYS A 141 -17.91 -20.01 -17.03
N TRP A 142 -18.78 -19.02 -17.27
CA TRP A 142 -20.18 -19.08 -16.85
C TRP A 142 -20.88 -20.38 -17.30
N PRO A 143 -21.57 -21.11 -16.40
CA PRO A 143 -22.18 -22.40 -16.75
C PRO A 143 -23.17 -22.28 -17.91
N TYR A 144 -23.07 -23.19 -18.90
CA TYR A 144 -23.94 -23.18 -20.08
C TYR A 144 -25.44 -23.26 -19.73
N ARG A 145 -25.78 -24.06 -18.72
CA ARG A 145 -27.16 -24.17 -18.17
C ARG A 145 -27.75 -22.84 -17.71
N TRP A 146 -26.92 -21.86 -17.35
CA TRP A 146 -27.35 -20.55 -16.86
C TRP A 146 -27.04 -19.42 -17.85
N ARG A 147 -26.75 -19.72 -19.12
CA ARG A 147 -26.33 -18.72 -20.13
C ARG A 147 -27.30 -17.54 -20.33
N TYR A 148 -28.59 -17.76 -20.03
CA TYR A 148 -29.62 -16.72 -20.11
C TYR A 148 -29.71 -15.84 -18.86
N LYS A 149 -29.19 -16.29 -17.71
CA LYS A 149 -29.17 -15.55 -16.44
C LYS A 149 -28.05 -14.52 -16.41
N ARG A 150 -28.09 -13.54 -17.32
CA ARG A 150 -27.06 -12.50 -17.48
C ARG A 150 -26.92 -11.61 -16.23
N TRP A 151 -28.03 -11.35 -15.53
CA TRP A 151 -28.03 -10.62 -14.27
C TRP A 151 -27.29 -11.35 -13.16
N ALA A 152 -27.53 -12.66 -13.00
CA ALA A 152 -26.80 -13.48 -12.01
C ALA A 152 -25.28 -13.48 -12.29
N LYS A 153 -24.89 -13.49 -13.57
CA LYS A 153 -23.50 -13.36 -13.97
C LYS A 153 -22.90 -12.00 -13.57
N ALA A 154 -23.61 -10.91 -13.81
CA ALA A 154 -23.18 -9.57 -13.42
C ALA A 154 -23.10 -9.43 -11.88
N LEU A 155 -24.12 -9.91 -11.17
CA LEU A 155 -24.19 -9.92 -9.70
C LEU A 155 -23.12 -10.81 -9.04
N SER A 156 -22.49 -11.72 -9.79
CA SER A 156 -21.35 -12.50 -9.30
C SER A 156 -20.00 -11.85 -9.67
N ALA A 157 -19.86 -11.33 -10.90
CA ALA A 157 -18.61 -10.75 -11.37
C ALA A 157 -18.31 -9.38 -10.75
N ALA A 158 -19.33 -8.52 -10.61
CA ALA A 158 -19.13 -7.16 -10.12
C ALA A 158 -18.67 -7.10 -8.65
N PRO A 159 -19.24 -7.89 -7.70
CA PRO A 159 -18.71 -7.93 -6.33
C PRO A 159 -17.30 -8.48 -6.26
N LEU A 160 -16.96 -9.50 -7.07
CA LEU A 160 -15.59 -10.01 -7.13
C LEU A 160 -14.61 -8.98 -7.70
N ALA A 161 -15.02 -8.20 -8.71
CA ALA A 161 -14.21 -7.10 -9.24
C ALA A 161 -14.05 -5.95 -8.23
N ALA A 162 -15.12 -5.63 -7.48
CA ALA A 162 -15.05 -4.67 -6.37
C ALA A 162 -14.08 -5.17 -5.29
N LEU A 163 -14.23 -6.42 -4.82
CA LEU A 163 -13.34 -7.04 -3.83
C LEU A 163 -11.89 -7.11 -4.31
N ALA A 164 -11.65 -7.37 -5.60
CA ALA A 164 -10.31 -7.31 -6.17
C ALA A 164 -9.68 -5.93 -5.98
N THR A 165 -10.46 -4.87 -6.21
CA THR A 165 -10.02 -3.46 -6.11
C THR A 165 -9.88 -3.02 -4.65
N MET A 166 -10.83 -3.41 -3.79
CA MET A 166 -10.80 -3.16 -2.35
C MET A 166 -9.61 -3.87 -1.68
N ALA A 167 -9.28 -5.09 -2.11
CA ALA A 167 -8.11 -5.82 -1.65
C ALA A 167 -6.81 -5.26 -2.25
N SER A 168 -6.79 -4.88 -3.53
CA SER A 168 -5.65 -4.22 -4.16
C SER A 168 -6.09 -3.35 -5.34
N PRO A 169 -5.89 -2.02 -5.30
CA PRO A 169 -6.20 -1.13 -6.42
C PRO A 169 -5.52 -1.57 -7.73
N VAL A 170 -4.30 -2.12 -7.65
CA VAL A 170 -3.55 -2.65 -8.79
C VAL A 170 -4.22 -3.89 -9.41
N ALA A 171 -4.79 -4.78 -8.60
CA ALA A 171 -5.56 -5.91 -9.13
C ALA A 171 -6.85 -5.42 -9.81
N GLY A 172 -7.52 -4.42 -9.23
CA GLY A 172 -8.65 -3.72 -9.84
C GLY A 172 -8.31 -3.09 -11.20
N LEU A 173 -7.17 -2.40 -11.29
CA LEU A 173 -6.63 -1.85 -12.54
C LEU A 173 -6.49 -2.94 -13.60
N PHE A 174 -5.94 -4.11 -13.25
CA PHE A 174 -5.76 -5.22 -14.19
C PHE A 174 -7.08 -5.84 -14.66
N VAL A 175 -8.08 -5.93 -13.78
CA VAL A 175 -9.45 -6.27 -14.19
C VAL A 175 -10.01 -5.21 -15.15
N GLY A 176 -9.73 -3.93 -14.89
CA GLY A 176 -10.06 -2.81 -15.77
C GLY A 176 -9.46 -2.94 -17.17
N LEU A 177 -8.20 -3.38 -17.30
CA LEU A 177 -7.58 -3.63 -18.62
C LEU A 177 -8.31 -4.71 -19.42
N VAL A 178 -8.80 -5.76 -18.74
CA VAL A 178 -9.65 -6.79 -19.36
C VAL A 178 -11.02 -6.20 -19.74
N ALA A 179 -11.60 -5.36 -18.88
CA ALA A 179 -12.86 -4.68 -19.17
C ALA A 179 -12.76 -3.78 -20.41
N VAL A 180 -11.69 -2.99 -20.55
CA VAL A 180 -11.42 -2.16 -21.73
C VAL A 180 -11.29 -3.03 -22.98
N ALA A 181 -10.53 -4.13 -22.92
CA ALA A 181 -10.40 -5.05 -24.05
C ALA A 181 -11.74 -5.70 -24.46
N LEU A 182 -12.62 -5.98 -23.50
CA LEU A 182 -13.99 -6.46 -23.78
C LEU A 182 -14.87 -5.35 -24.37
N PHE A 183 -14.73 -4.12 -23.89
CA PHE A 183 -15.46 -2.96 -24.40
C PHE A 183 -15.12 -2.70 -25.87
N LEU A 184 -13.83 -2.69 -26.21
CA LEU A 184 -13.34 -2.53 -27.60
C LEU A 184 -13.83 -3.66 -28.53
N GLN A 185 -14.07 -4.86 -28.00
CA GLN A 185 -14.69 -5.97 -28.74
C GLN A 185 -16.22 -5.91 -28.82
N LYS A 186 -16.84 -4.82 -28.36
CA LYS A 186 -18.30 -4.67 -28.25
C LYS A 186 -18.97 -5.69 -27.29
N ARG A 187 -18.20 -6.33 -26.40
CA ARG A 187 -18.70 -7.25 -25.35
C ARG A 187 -19.12 -6.48 -24.09
N ARG A 188 -19.99 -5.49 -24.28
CA ARG A 188 -20.33 -4.46 -23.28
C ARG A 188 -20.81 -5.01 -21.93
N PRO A 189 -21.70 -6.03 -21.84
CA PRO A 189 -22.15 -6.51 -20.53
C PRO A 189 -21.02 -7.07 -19.65
N GLY A 190 -20.04 -7.74 -20.26
CA GLY A 190 -18.86 -8.23 -19.54
C GLY A 190 -17.92 -7.10 -19.14
N ALA A 191 -17.76 -6.10 -20.01
CA ALA A 191 -16.97 -4.90 -19.71
C ALA A 191 -17.57 -4.12 -18.53
N TRP A 192 -18.88 -3.93 -18.50
CA TRP A 192 -19.55 -3.21 -17.41
C TRP A 192 -19.49 -3.95 -16.08
N ALA A 193 -19.69 -5.27 -16.09
CA ALA A 193 -19.60 -6.08 -14.89
C ALA A 193 -18.19 -6.06 -14.28
N LEU A 194 -17.14 -5.98 -15.11
CA LEU A 194 -15.75 -5.92 -14.64
C LEU A 194 -15.23 -4.50 -14.40
N GLY A 195 -15.78 -3.48 -15.07
CA GLY A 195 -15.23 -2.12 -15.06
C GLY A 195 -15.91 -1.18 -14.07
N LEU A 196 -17.24 -1.21 -13.94
CA LEU A 196 -17.96 -0.22 -13.14
C LEU A 196 -17.65 -0.32 -11.64
N ALA A 197 -17.59 -1.56 -11.11
CA ALA A 197 -17.39 -1.78 -9.69
C ALA A 197 -15.99 -1.38 -9.21
N PRO A 198 -14.88 -1.74 -9.89
CA PRO A 198 -13.56 -1.18 -9.60
C PRO A 198 -13.50 0.35 -9.64
N THR A 199 -14.08 0.97 -10.68
CA THR A 199 -14.09 2.43 -10.80
C THR A 199 -14.82 3.09 -9.64
N ALA A 200 -15.98 2.54 -9.23
CA ALA A 200 -16.72 3.05 -8.08
C ALA A 200 -15.92 2.94 -6.78
N VAL A 201 -15.24 1.81 -6.55
CA VAL A 201 -14.38 1.63 -5.37
C VAL A 201 -13.27 2.68 -5.35
N VAL A 202 -12.54 2.86 -6.46
CA VAL A 202 -11.46 3.86 -6.54
C VAL A 202 -12.00 5.28 -6.32
N ALA A 203 -13.11 5.64 -6.96
CA ALA A 203 -13.70 6.97 -6.84
C ALA A 203 -14.16 7.28 -5.40
N VAL A 204 -14.84 6.33 -4.75
CA VAL A 204 -15.31 6.48 -3.37
C VAL A 204 -14.12 6.53 -2.41
N SER A 205 -13.11 5.66 -2.59
CA SER A 205 -11.90 5.67 -1.75
C SER A 205 -11.14 6.99 -1.89
N ALA A 206 -10.96 7.51 -3.11
CA ALA A 206 -10.26 8.78 -3.33
C ALA A 206 -11.00 9.99 -2.73
N TRP A 207 -12.33 9.98 -2.77
CA TRP A 207 -13.16 11.04 -2.19
C TRP A 207 -13.20 10.99 -0.66
N LEU A 208 -13.36 9.79 -0.09
CA LEU A 208 -13.47 9.62 1.35
C LEU A 208 -12.11 9.69 2.06
N PHE A 209 -11.05 9.18 1.44
CA PHE A 209 -9.72 9.01 2.03
C PHE A 209 -8.66 9.64 1.09
N PRO A 210 -8.54 10.98 1.09
CA PRO A 210 -7.61 11.66 0.19
C PRO A 210 -6.17 11.20 0.47
N PHE A 211 -5.48 10.79 -0.58
CA PHE A 211 -4.09 10.34 -0.53
C PHE A 211 -3.37 10.71 -1.84
N SER A 212 -2.24 11.41 -1.71
CA SER A 212 -1.32 11.73 -2.80
C SER A 212 0.00 10.98 -2.62
N GLY A 213 0.78 10.90 -3.69
CA GLY A 213 2.08 10.25 -3.70
C GLY A 213 2.35 9.56 -5.03
N THR A 214 3.63 9.29 -5.29
CA THR A 214 4.07 8.76 -6.58
C THR A 214 4.88 7.49 -6.41
N GLN A 215 4.57 6.47 -7.21
CA GLN A 215 5.38 5.27 -7.28
C GLN A 215 6.41 5.44 -8.40
N PRO A 216 7.72 5.32 -8.13
CA PRO A 216 8.74 5.57 -9.14
C PRO A 216 8.72 4.49 -10.22
N MET A 217 8.99 4.91 -11.45
CA MET A 217 9.17 4.03 -12.60
C MET A 217 10.33 4.51 -13.45
N VAL A 218 11.52 3.97 -13.18
CA VAL A 218 12.71 4.25 -13.99
C VAL A 218 12.59 3.60 -15.37
N ILE A 219 13.26 4.16 -16.37
CA ILE A 219 13.17 3.72 -17.77
C ILE A 219 13.51 2.23 -17.95
N GLY A 220 14.49 1.71 -17.20
CA GLY A 220 14.85 0.29 -17.22
C GLY A 220 13.70 -0.64 -16.81
N SER A 221 12.84 -0.20 -15.88
CA SER A 221 11.67 -0.95 -15.41
C SER A 221 10.53 -1.01 -16.42
N VAL A 222 10.57 -0.21 -17.49
CA VAL A 222 9.59 -0.19 -18.59
C VAL A 222 9.88 -1.29 -19.61
N LEU A 223 11.17 -1.59 -19.84
CA LEU A 223 11.62 -2.39 -20.98
C LEU A 223 11.00 -3.78 -21.00
N LEU A 224 11.10 -4.51 -19.89
CA LEU A 224 10.63 -5.89 -19.80
C LEU A 224 9.09 -6.01 -19.86
N PRO A 225 8.27 -5.29 -19.07
CA PRO A 225 6.81 -5.39 -19.20
C PRO A 225 6.31 -4.96 -20.59
N LEU A 226 6.93 -3.94 -21.21
CA LEU A 226 6.59 -3.53 -22.57
C LEU A 226 6.99 -4.59 -23.60
N ALA A 227 8.19 -5.15 -23.50
CA ALA A 227 8.64 -6.22 -24.39
C ALA A 227 7.70 -7.44 -24.30
N PHE A 228 7.34 -7.88 -23.08
CA PHE A 228 6.43 -9.00 -22.89
C PHE A 228 5.00 -8.71 -23.35
N SER A 229 4.54 -7.46 -23.24
CA SER A 229 3.29 -7.00 -23.86
C SER A 229 3.31 -7.18 -25.39
N ILE A 230 4.37 -6.68 -26.04
CA ILE A 230 4.54 -6.77 -27.50
C ILE A 230 4.66 -8.23 -27.95
N LEU A 231 5.47 -9.03 -27.24
CA LEU A 231 5.65 -10.45 -27.52
C LEU A 231 4.32 -11.21 -27.38
N ALA A 232 3.55 -10.95 -26.32
CA ALA A 232 2.21 -11.53 -26.17
C ALA A 232 1.28 -11.10 -27.31
N TYR A 233 1.32 -9.84 -27.75
CA TYR A 233 0.50 -9.36 -28.87
C TYR A 233 0.82 -10.03 -30.21
N VAL A 234 2.10 -10.27 -30.50
CA VAL A 234 2.60 -10.77 -31.79
C VAL A 234 2.59 -12.30 -31.85
N LEU A 235 2.96 -12.98 -30.76
CA LEU A 235 3.16 -14.43 -30.77
C LEU A 235 1.86 -15.23 -30.57
N VAL A 236 0.90 -14.68 -29.82
CA VAL A 236 -0.41 -15.30 -29.61
C VAL A 236 -1.22 -15.38 -30.92
N PRO A 237 -2.06 -16.42 -31.12
CA PRO A 237 -2.92 -16.53 -32.31
C PRO A 237 -3.79 -15.29 -32.55
N ARG A 238 -4.03 -14.96 -33.83
CA ARG A 238 -4.74 -13.72 -34.22
C ARG A 238 -6.19 -13.70 -33.73
N GLU A 239 -6.76 -14.88 -33.51
CA GLU A 239 -8.13 -15.13 -33.09
C GLU A 239 -8.34 -14.81 -31.59
N TRP A 240 -7.26 -14.76 -30.79
CA TRP A 240 -7.34 -14.47 -29.35
C TRP A 240 -7.46 -12.96 -29.11
N LYS A 241 -8.52 -12.36 -29.67
CA LYS A 241 -8.73 -10.90 -29.72
C LYS A 241 -8.66 -10.25 -28.33
N THR A 242 -9.22 -10.87 -27.30
CA THR A 242 -9.14 -10.35 -25.93
C THR A 242 -7.71 -10.28 -25.42
N VAL A 243 -6.93 -11.36 -25.59
CA VAL A 243 -5.53 -11.39 -25.10
C VAL A 243 -4.70 -10.35 -25.83
N ARG A 244 -4.85 -10.24 -27.16
CA ARG A 244 -4.13 -9.25 -27.96
C ARG A 244 -4.52 -7.81 -27.61
N LEU A 245 -5.82 -7.52 -27.45
CA LEU A 245 -6.26 -6.18 -27.05
C LEU A 245 -5.81 -5.84 -25.63
N THR A 246 -5.91 -6.77 -24.68
CA THR A 246 -5.39 -6.56 -23.32
C THR A 246 -3.89 -6.34 -23.35
N ALA A 247 -3.12 -7.09 -24.16
CA ALA A 247 -1.69 -6.87 -24.32
C ALA A 247 -1.40 -5.47 -24.88
N ALA A 248 -2.09 -5.04 -25.93
CA ALA A 248 -1.91 -3.71 -26.52
C ALA A 248 -2.27 -2.57 -25.55
N VAL A 249 -3.42 -2.66 -24.87
CA VAL A 249 -3.86 -1.68 -23.87
C VAL A 249 -2.89 -1.67 -22.68
N TYR A 250 -2.39 -2.83 -22.25
CA TYR A 250 -1.38 -2.93 -21.20
C TYR A 250 -0.04 -2.30 -21.63
N GLY A 251 0.42 -2.55 -22.85
CA GLY A 251 1.65 -1.95 -23.38
C GLY A 251 1.57 -0.43 -23.45
N LEU A 252 0.44 0.09 -23.92
CA LEU A 252 0.15 1.53 -23.86
C LEU A 252 0.12 2.02 -22.40
N GLY A 253 -0.55 1.30 -21.50
CA GLY A 253 -0.60 1.62 -20.07
C GLY A 253 0.79 1.67 -19.42
N VAL A 254 1.70 0.76 -19.76
CA VAL A 254 3.09 0.75 -19.29
C VAL A 254 3.83 2.03 -19.72
N VAL A 255 3.65 2.46 -20.97
CA VAL A 255 4.26 3.70 -21.46
C VAL A 255 3.63 4.93 -20.80
N LEU A 256 2.29 4.97 -20.66
CA LEU A 256 1.59 6.08 -20.02
C LEU A 256 1.97 6.23 -18.54
N VAL A 257 2.11 5.13 -17.81
CA VAL A 257 2.53 5.15 -16.39
C VAL A 257 3.98 5.61 -16.24
N TRP A 258 4.84 5.38 -17.25
CA TRP A 258 6.19 5.93 -17.27
C TRP A 258 6.21 7.43 -17.58
N LEU A 259 5.36 7.90 -18.51
CA LEU A 259 5.28 9.31 -18.89
C LEU A 259 4.56 10.17 -17.84
N ILE A 260 3.62 9.59 -17.10
CA ILE A 260 2.76 10.29 -16.14
C ILE A 260 3.00 9.71 -14.74
N SER A 261 3.69 10.49 -13.91
CA SER A 261 3.89 10.16 -12.49
C SER A 261 2.56 9.93 -11.79
N SER A 262 2.40 8.76 -11.18
CA SER A 262 1.16 8.34 -10.52
C SER A 262 1.43 7.31 -9.42
N GLN A 263 0.41 6.95 -8.67
CA GLN A 263 0.46 5.88 -7.65
C GLN A 263 0.65 4.47 -8.25
N ILE A 264 0.53 4.32 -9.58
CA ILE A 264 0.69 3.01 -10.22
C ILE A 264 2.18 2.65 -10.30
N GLY A 265 2.97 3.50 -10.97
CA GLY A 265 4.41 3.33 -11.17
C GLY A 265 4.84 1.89 -11.51
N SER A 266 5.91 1.43 -10.87
CA SER A 266 6.47 0.08 -11.08
C SER A 266 5.49 -1.08 -10.78
N ASN A 267 4.36 -0.84 -10.10
CA ASN A 267 3.36 -1.89 -9.87
C ASN A 267 2.71 -2.40 -11.18
N ILE A 268 2.72 -1.60 -12.26
CA ILE A 268 2.22 -2.03 -13.59
C ILE A 268 2.95 -3.28 -14.10
N THR A 269 4.20 -3.52 -13.68
CA THR A 269 5.01 -4.68 -14.08
C THR A 269 4.40 -6.02 -13.66
N ARG A 270 3.61 -6.03 -12.57
CA ARG A 270 3.09 -7.25 -11.93
C ARG A 270 2.21 -8.09 -12.85
N LEU A 271 1.46 -7.47 -13.78
CA LEU A 271 0.62 -8.21 -14.73
C LEU A 271 1.47 -9.09 -15.65
N ALA A 272 2.51 -8.52 -16.25
CA ALA A 272 3.42 -9.26 -17.11
C ALA A 272 4.10 -10.39 -16.35
N MET A 273 4.60 -10.11 -15.15
CA MET A 273 5.26 -11.11 -14.30
C MET A 273 4.35 -12.31 -13.97
N LEU A 274 3.04 -12.12 -13.83
CA LEU A 274 2.13 -13.23 -13.56
C LEU A 274 1.68 -13.99 -14.81
N PHE A 275 1.37 -13.29 -15.91
CA PHE A 275 0.59 -13.87 -17.01
C PHE A 275 1.29 -13.91 -18.37
N ALA A 276 2.42 -13.23 -18.56
CA ALA A 276 3.13 -13.28 -19.85
C ALA A 276 3.59 -14.71 -20.16
N GLY A 277 4.19 -15.41 -19.19
CA GLY A 277 4.56 -16.82 -19.33
C GLY A 277 3.36 -17.72 -19.62
N VAL A 278 2.22 -17.49 -18.96
CA VAL A 278 0.98 -18.25 -19.23
C VAL A 278 0.53 -18.10 -20.68
N ALA A 279 0.48 -16.86 -21.18
CA ALA A 279 0.07 -16.58 -22.55
C ALA A 279 1.04 -17.17 -23.58
N LEU A 280 2.35 -17.07 -23.34
CA LEU A 280 3.38 -17.61 -24.21
C LEU A 280 3.38 -19.14 -24.24
N VAL A 281 3.27 -19.80 -23.09
CA VAL A 281 3.15 -21.28 -23.03
C VAL A 281 1.88 -21.73 -23.73
N ALA A 282 0.75 -21.06 -23.50
CA ALA A 282 -0.52 -21.39 -24.15
C ALA A 282 -0.47 -21.22 -25.69
N ALA A 283 0.32 -20.27 -26.19
CA ALA A 283 0.47 -20.00 -27.61
C ALA A 283 1.44 -20.97 -28.33
N LEU A 284 2.37 -21.61 -27.60
CA LEU A 284 3.43 -22.44 -28.18
C LEU A 284 2.93 -23.56 -29.11
N PRO A 285 1.83 -24.30 -28.81
CA PRO A 285 1.30 -25.33 -29.71
C PRO A 285 0.78 -24.81 -31.06
N PHE A 286 0.54 -23.50 -31.17
CA PHE A 286 0.09 -22.85 -32.41
C PHE A 286 1.25 -22.37 -33.28
N THR A 287 2.48 -22.72 -32.92
CA THR A 287 3.67 -22.40 -33.70
C THR A 287 4.25 -23.68 -34.32
N VAL A 288 4.73 -23.58 -35.56
CA VAL A 288 5.40 -24.71 -36.22
C VAL A 288 6.75 -24.94 -35.54
N PRO A 289 7.05 -26.14 -35.01
CA PRO A 289 8.34 -26.43 -34.39
C PRO A 289 9.50 -26.02 -35.29
N ARG A 290 10.54 -25.42 -34.70
CA ARG A 290 11.73 -24.91 -35.40
C ARG A 290 11.48 -23.76 -36.40
N SER A 291 10.29 -23.16 -36.43
CA SER A 291 10.06 -21.90 -37.16
C SER A 291 10.62 -20.70 -36.39
N ARG A 292 10.82 -19.56 -37.08
CA ARG A 292 11.21 -18.29 -36.43
C ARG A 292 10.28 -17.90 -35.29
N LYS A 293 8.96 -18.11 -35.47
CA LYS A 293 7.94 -17.81 -34.45
C LYS A 293 8.05 -18.75 -33.24
N TRP A 294 8.35 -20.02 -33.46
CA TRP A 294 8.59 -20.99 -32.39
C TRP A 294 9.83 -20.63 -31.58
N TYR A 295 10.96 -20.32 -32.24
CA TYR A 295 12.17 -19.86 -31.56
C TYR A 295 11.94 -18.56 -30.78
N ALA A 296 11.23 -17.59 -31.36
CA ALA A 296 10.86 -16.36 -30.65
C ALA A 296 10.03 -16.63 -29.39
N ALA A 297 9.09 -17.57 -29.44
CA ALA A 297 8.30 -17.98 -28.27
C ALA A 297 9.16 -18.68 -27.21
N VAL A 298 10.07 -19.57 -27.61
CA VAL A 298 10.99 -20.25 -26.69
C VAL A 298 11.95 -19.26 -26.03
N VAL A 299 12.57 -18.37 -26.80
CA VAL A 299 13.46 -17.32 -26.26
C VAL A 299 12.70 -16.39 -25.31
N ALA A 300 11.47 -16.00 -25.67
CA ALA A 300 10.63 -15.20 -24.79
C ALA A 300 10.32 -15.93 -23.48
N LEU A 301 10.03 -17.23 -23.51
CA LEU A 301 9.81 -18.05 -22.31
C LEU A 301 11.08 -18.17 -21.45
N CYS A 302 12.24 -18.39 -22.07
CA CYS A 302 13.52 -18.40 -21.35
C CYS A 302 13.79 -17.03 -20.70
N GLY A 303 13.62 -15.94 -21.45
CA GLY A 303 13.79 -14.58 -20.94
C GLY A 303 12.80 -14.26 -19.81
N PHE A 304 11.57 -14.76 -19.88
CA PHE A 304 10.57 -14.62 -18.83
C PHE A 304 11.01 -15.35 -17.55
N GLY A 305 11.46 -16.60 -17.69
CA GLY A 305 11.98 -17.40 -16.59
C GLY A 305 13.19 -16.76 -15.92
N VAL A 306 14.13 -16.24 -16.70
CA VAL A 306 15.31 -15.52 -16.19
C VAL A 306 14.90 -14.23 -15.48
N TRP A 307 14.03 -13.43 -16.08
CA TRP A 307 13.60 -12.16 -15.48
C TRP A 307 12.93 -12.37 -14.13
N ILE A 308 11.95 -13.27 -14.06
CA ILE A 308 11.22 -13.53 -12.82
C ILE A 308 12.12 -14.23 -11.82
N GLY A 309 12.87 -15.25 -12.24
CA GLY A 309 13.80 -15.96 -11.35
C GLY A 309 14.81 -15.00 -10.72
N PHE A 310 15.44 -14.15 -11.53
CA PHE A 310 16.35 -13.11 -11.03
C PHE A 310 15.63 -12.18 -10.06
N LYS A 311 14.46 -11.65 -10.43
CA LYS A 311 13.72 -10.72 -9.56
C LYS A 311 13.26 -11.33 -8.24
N THR A 312 12.87 -12.59 -8.27
CA THR A 312 12.48 -13.33 -7.05
C THR A 312 13.67 -13.57 -6.13
N VAL A 313 14.83 -13.91 -6.68
CA VAL A 313 16.08 -14.05 -5.90
C VAL A 313 16.53 -12.70 -5.34
N ASP A 314 16.52 -11.65 -6.18
CA ASP A 314 16.82 -10.26 -5.82
C ASP A 314 15.94 -9.80 -4.64
N ASP A 315 14.63 -10.05 -4.70
CA ASP A 315 13.69 -9.73 -3.63
C ASP A 315 14.03 -10.51 -2.33
N ILE A 316 14.28 -11.82 -2.38
CA ILE A 316 14.62 -12.60 -1.16
C ILE A 316 15.90 -12.08 -0.50
N VAL A 317 16.95 -11.89 -1.28
CA VAL A 317 18.28 -11.53 -0.77
C VAL A 317 18.26 -10.18 -0.07
N HIS A 318 17.58 -9.19 -0.66
CA HIS A 318 17.56 -7.84 -0.11
C HIS A 318 16.48 -7.63 0.96
N THR A 319 15.40 -8.40 0.96
CA THR A 319 14.31 -8.22 1.94
C THR A 319 14.47 -9.07 3.19
N ALA A 320 15.36 -10.05 3.20
CA ALA A 320 15.64 -10.85 4.40
C ALA A 320 16.19 -9.93 5.52
N PRO A 321 15.48 -9.81 6.66
CA PRO A 321 15.96 -8.99 7.75
C PRO A 321 17.21 -9.61 8.36
N ALA A 322 18.15 -8.76 8.78
CA ALA A 322 19.29 -9.19 9.58
C ALA A 322 18.79 -9.89 10.85
N ALA A 323 19.52 -10.92 11.31
CA ALA A 323 19.16 -11.70 12.50
C ALA A 323 19.01 -10.85 13.78
N SER A 324 19.64 -9.67 13.82
CA SER A 324 19.48 -8.69 14.89
C SER A 324 18.05 -8.19 15.07
N TRP A 325 17.28 -8.03 13.99
CA TRP A 325 15.88 -7.60 14.07
C TRP A 325 14.96 -8.62 14.75
N SER A 326 15.32 -9.90 14.71
CA SER A 326 14.53 -10.97 15.34
C SER A 326 15.00 -11.33 16.75
N ARG A 327 16.26 -11.06 17.11
CA ARG A 327 16.83 -11.44 18.41
C ARG A 327 17.11 -10.27 19.36
N GLU A 328 17.26 -9.04 18.87
CA GLU A 328 17.84 -7.92 19.64
C GLU A 328 17.05 -6.61 19.55
N LEU A 329 15.73 -6.67 19.30
CA LEU A 329 14.86 -5.48 19.30
C LEU A 329 14.56 -4.97 20.71
N ALA A 330 14.44 -5.87 21.69
CA ALA A 330 14.01 -5.52 23.05
C ALA A 330 14.88 -4.47 23.76
N PRO A 331 16.23 -4.49 23.66
CA PRO A 331 17.05 -3.44 24.24
C PRO A 331 16.73 -2.06 23.66
N LEU A 332 16.59 -1.93 22.34
CA LEU A 332 16.25 -0.65 21.71
C LEU A 332 14.86 -0.14 22.18
N VAL A 333 13.86 -1.03 22.23
CA VAL A 333 12.51 -0.66 22.68
C VAL A 333 12.54 -0.20 24.15
N ASN A 334 13.27 -0.89 25.02
CA ASN A 334 13.44 -0.49 26.40
C ASN A 334 14.07 0.91 26.52
N GLU A 335 15.12 1.19 25.74
CA GLU A 335 15.76 2.51 25.76
C GLU A 335 14.84 3.61 25.24
N LEU A 336 14.10 3.36 24.16
CA LEU A 336 13.09 4.30 23.64
C LEU A 336 12.02 4.63 24.69
N GLN A 337 11.58 3.64 25.47
CA GLN A 337 10.64 3.84 26.58
C GLN A 337 11.27 4.63 27.72
N GLN A 338 12.51 4.34 28.10
CA GLN A 338 13.20 5.06 29.19
C GLN A 338 13.39 6.55 28.88
N VAL A 339 13.64 6.90 27.62
CA VAL A 339 13.84 8.29 27.19
C VAL A 339 12.53 9.02 26.87
N GLY A 340 11.38 8.34 26.98
CA GLY A 340 10.06 8.93 26.71
C GLY A 340 9.81 9.20 25.23
N ALA A 341 10.29 8.35 24.34
CA ALA A 341 10.17 8.53 22.88
C ALA A 341 8.70 8.53 22.39
N GLU A 342 7.77 7.98 23.16
CA GLU A 342 6.33 7.97 22.89
C GLU A 342 5.69 9.36 22.89
N LYS A 343 6.39 10.40 23.36
CA LYS A 343 5.92 11.79 23.37
C LYS A 343 6.32 12.57 22.12
N GLY A 344 7.23 12.01 21.32
CA GLY A 344 7.83 12.63 20.16
C GLY A 344 7.74 11.75 18.94
N ARG A 345 8.44 12.17 17.88
CA ARG A 345 8.60 11.38 16.67
C ARG A 345 10.02 10.83 16.60
N VAL A 346 10.15 9.60 16.11
CA VAL A 346 11.41 8.88 15.98
C VAL A 346 11.70 8.65 14.51
N GLU A 347 12.86 9.11 14.05
CA GLU A 347 13.39 8.74 12.75
C GLU A 347 14.21 7.46 12.91
N VAL A 348 13.99 6.47 12.06
CA VAL A 348 14.79 5.26 12.01
C VAL A 348 15.34 5.17 10.60
N VAL A 349 16.66 5.29 10.43
CA VAL A 349 17.29 5.22 9.12
C VAL A 349 16.86 3.89 8.47
N PRO A 350 16.10 3.93 7.35
CA PRO A 350 15.42 2.76 6.82
C PRO A 350 16.39 1.60 6.62
N ALA A 351 16.09 0.44 7.20
CA ALA A 351 16.89 -0.74 6.96
C ALA A 351 16.51 -1.31 5.59
N ARG A 352 17.46 -2.01 4.96
CA ARG A 352 17.24 -2.63 3.64
C ARG A 352 16.03 -3.57 3.60
N SER A 353 15.73 -4.22 4.72
CA SER A 353 14.58 -5.11 4.87
C SER A 353 13.28 -4.39 5.24
N HIS A 354 13.27 -3.09 5.54
CA HIS A 354 12.11 -2.34 6.04
C HIS A 354 11.42 -2.92 7.28
N ARG A 355 12.16 -3.72 8.08
CA ARG A 355 11.60 -4.41 9.24
C ARG A 355 11.28 -3.43 10.37
N GLU A 356 12.00 -2.30 10.45
CA GLU A 356 11.77 -1.21 11.39
C GLU A 356 10.32 -0.73 11.37
N ALA A 357 9.73 -0.65 10.17
CA ALA A 357 8.42 -0.06 9.98
C ALA A 357 7.30 -0.86 10.67
N SER A 358 7.46 -2.18 10.80
CA SER A 358 6.53 -3.02 11.57
C SER A 358 7.00 -3.28 12.99
N ALA A 359 8.31 -3.43 13.20
CA ALA A 359 8.87 -3.78 14.51
C ALA A 359 8.73 -2.66 15.55
N LEU A 360 8.87 -1.40 15.15
CA LEU A 360 8.89 -0.25 16.05
C LEU A 360 7.59 0.55 16.07
N ALA A 361 6.76 0.44 15.03
CA ALA A 361 5.49 1.16 14.95
C ALA A 361 4.58 0.97 16.18
N PRO A 362 4.52 -0.19 16.86
CA PRO A 362 3.69 -0.35 18.07
C PRO A 362 4.14 0.51 19.27
N TYR A 363 5.39 0.97 19.27
CA TYR A 363 6.02 1.59 20.45
C TYR A 363 6.26 3.09 20.28
N VAL A 364 6.48 3.56 19.04
CA VAL A 364 6.84 4.95 18.75
C VAL A 364 6.19 5.45 17.47
N ASN A 365 5.96 6.76 17.39
CA ASN A 365 5.55 7.44 16.17
C ASN A 365 6.76 7.58 15.23
N LEU A 366 6.76 6.90 14.09
CA LEU A 366 7.87 6.92 13.14
C LEU A 366 7.74 8.07 12.14
N ALA A 367 8.83 8.83 11.95
CA ALA A 367 8.89 9.86 10.94
C ALA A 367 8.79 9.31 9.53
N ARG A 368 9.42 8.15 9.28
CA ARG A 368 9.29 7.40 8.04
C ARG A 368 8.89 5.96 8.33
N GLY A 369 8.06 5.41 7.46
CA GLY A 369 7.56 4.03 7.54
C GLY A 369 7.87 3.24 6.28
N TRP A 370 6.99 2.31 5.92
CA TRP A 370 7.12 1.53 4.68
C TRP A 370 5.95 1.81 3.72
N ASN A 371 6.01 2.96 3.06
CA ASN A 371 5.21 3.29 1.89
C ASN A 371 6.01 4.23 0.97
N ARG A 372 6.57 3.69 -0.12
CA ARG A 372 7.43 4.47 -1.04
C ARG A 372 6.72 5.71 -1.61
N GLN A 373 5.41 5.62 -1.84
CA GLN A 373 4.64 6.72 -2.43
C GLN A 373 4.54 7.91 -1.48
N ALA A 374 4.26 7.63 -0.21
CA ALA A 374 4.20 8.64 0.83
C ALA A 374 5.59 9.21 1.14
N ASP A 375 6.62 8.36 1.16
CA ASP A 375 7.98 8.79 1.49
C ASP A 375 8.58 9.71 0.43
N MET A 376 8.39 9.41 -0.85
CA MET A 376 8.87 10.28 -1.93
C MET A 376 8.17 11.63 -1.96
N GLU A 377 6.86 11.65 -1.67
CA GLU A 377 6.08 12.89 -1.61
C GLU A 377 6.48 13.76 -0.42
N ARG A 378 6.58 13.16 0.76
CA ARG A 378 6.78 13.88 2.03
C ARG A 378 8.25 14.17 2.34
N ASN A 379 9.15 13.36 1.80
CA ASN A 379 10.58 13.41 2.13
C ASN A 379 11.47 13.39 0.86
N PRO A 380 11.25 14.29 -0.12
CA PRO A 380 11.95 14.28 -1.40
C PRO A 380 13.49 14.40 -1.27
N LEU A 381 13.98 15.06 -0.21
CA LEU A 381 15.41 15.27 0.05
C LEU A 381 16.24 13.99 0.15
N PHE A 382 15.61 12.84 0.49
CA PHE A 382 16.31 11.54 0.54
C PHE A 382 16.42 10.87 -0.84
N TYR A 383 15.79 11.44 -1.87
CA TYR A 383 15.66 10.87 -3.20
C TYR A 383 16.26 11.74 -4.32
N ASP A 384 16.60 13.01 -4.05
CA ASP A 384 16.99 14.00 -5.06
C ASP A 384 18.50 14.34 -5.08
N ASP A 385 19.32 13.56 -4.38
CA ASP A 385 20.78 13.76 -4.30
C ASP A 385 21.25 15.03 -3.56
N THR A 386 20.35 15.75 -2.87
CA THR A 386 20.68 17.02 -2.18
C THR A 386 20.96 16.90 -0.67
N LEU A 387 20.69 15.74 -0.05
CA LEU A 387 20.82 15.51 1.39
C LEU A 387 22.19 15.93 1.96
N ASN A 388 22.17 16.84 2.93
CA ASN A 388 23.33 17.39 3.62
C ASN A 388 23.01 17.75 5.09
N SER A 389 24.00 18.22 5.85
CA SER A 389 23.82 18.53 7.27
C SER A 389 22.81 19.65 7.56
N ALA A 390 22.63 20.62 6.66
CA ALA A 390 21.75 21.75 6.92
C ALA A 390 20.29 21.38 6.65
N ASN A 391 19.99 20.85 5.46
CA ASN A 391 18.62 20.45 5.10
C ASN A 391 18.13 19.25 5.93
N TYR A 392 19.02 18.37 6.40
CA TYR A 392 18.65 17.31 7.35
C TYR A 392 18.17 17.88 8.69
N HIS A 393 18.82 18.94 9.20
CA HIS A 393 18.39 19.61 10.43
C HIS A 393 17.02 20.28 10.25
N GLU A 394 16.81 20.95 9.12
CA GLU A 394 15.53 21.55 8.78
C GLU A 394 14.42 20.50 8.67
N TRP A 395 14.72 19.34 8.08
CA TRP A 395 13.79 18.23 8.01
C TRP A 395 13.45 17.65 9.39
N LEU A 396 14.43 17.44 10.26
CA LEU A 396 14.21 17.00 11.65
C LEU A 396 13.31 17.99 12.41
N LYS A 397 13.48 19.30 12.17
CA LYS A 397 12.64 20.36 12.76
C LYS A 397 11.23 20.37 12.18
N ARG A 398 11.10 20.28 10.85
CA ARG A 398 9.83 20.24 10.11
C ARG A 398 8.95 19.10 10.62
N TRP A 399 9.52 17.90 10.70
CA TRP A 399 8.83 16.70 11.18
C TRP A 399 8.85 16.56 12.71
N ALA A 400 9.37 17.52 13.47
CA ALA A 400 9.45 17.45 14.94
C ALA A 400 10.02 16.10 15.44
N VAL A 401 11.12 15.67 14.84
CA VAL A 401 11.84 14.45 15.22
C VAL A 401 12.63 14.72 16.50
N HIS A 402 12.45 13.85 17.50
CA HIS A 402 13.09 13.95 18.81
C HIS A 402 14.27 12.99 18.93
N TYR A 403 14.18 11.85 18.28
CA TYR A 403 15.18 10.79 18.32
C TYR A 403 15.47 10.25 16.92
N VAL A 404 16.73 9.91 16.69
CA VAL A 404 17.19 9.24 15.47
C VAL A 404 17.79 7.89 15.87
N VAL A 405 17.32 6.82 15.25
CA VAL A 405 17.84 5.46 15.43
C VAL A 405 18.60 5.06 14.18
N LEU A 406 19.85 4.66 14.35
CA LEU A 406 20.68 4.13 13.29
C LEU A 406 20.87 2.62 13.47
N PRO A 407 20.23 1.77 12.64
CA PRO A 407 20.59 0.36 12.55
C PRO A 407 22.01 0.21 11.98
N LYS A 408 22.77 -0.75 12.51
CA LYS A 408 24.09 -1.13 11.95
C LYS A 408 24.01 -2.00 10.70
N GLY A 409 22.88 -2.67 10.45
CA GLY A 409 22.64 -3.46 9.22
C GLY A 409 22.60 -2.60 7.96
N GLU A 410 22.57 -3.17 6.75
CA GLU A 410 22.51 -2.39 5.50
C GLU A 410 21.28 -1.46 5.45
N PRO A 411 21.40 -0.16 5.10
CA PRO A 411 20.27 0.73 4.95
C PRO A 411 19.62 0.60 3.56
N ASP A 412 18.41 1.11 3.40
CA ASP A 412 17.72 1.08 2.12
C ASP A 412 18.20 2.18 1.16
N GLY A 413 18.75 1.75 0.03
CA GLY A 413 19.08 2.61 -1.11
C GLY A 413 20.10 3.71 -0.81
N ASP A 414 20.32 4.57 -1.79
CA ASP A 414 21.33 5.64 -1.70
C ASP A 414 20.96 6.71 -0.67
N GLY A 415 19.66 6.95 -0.45
CA GLY A 415 19.16 7.89 0.56
C GLY A 415 19.51 7.45 1.98
N GLY A 416 19.24 6.19 2.34
CA GLY A 416 19.58 5.65 3.66
C GLY A 416 21.09 5.53 3.87
N GLN A 417 21.86 5.24 2.82
CA GLN A 417 23.33 5.24 2.89
C GLN A 417 23.89 6.64 3.17
N ARG A 418 23.38 7.67 2.48
CA ARG A 418 23.80 9.06 2.71
C ARG A 418 23.44 9.56 4.10
N GLU A 419 22.23 9.26 4.57
CA GLU A 419 21.82 9.61 5.93
C GLU A 419 22.68 8.91 6.98
N ARG A 420 22.93 7.61 6.84
CA ARG A 420 23.87 6.90 7.72
C ARG A 420 25.23 7.59 7.76
N ALA A 421 25.78 7.92 6.60
CA ALA A 421 27.07 8.59 6.51
C ALA A 421 27.04 9.96 7.20
N LEU A 422 25.94 10.72 7.10
CA LEU A 422 25.76 11.99 7.81
C LEU A 422 25.72 11.80 9.33
N VAL A 423 24.89 10.87 9.82
CA VAL A 423 24.75 10.60 11.26
C VAL A 423 26.09 10.11 11.85
N GLN A 424 26.80 9.22 11.15
CA GLN A 424 28.08 8.68 11.62
C GLN A 424 29.24 9.67 11.58
N ARG A 425 29.21 10.67 10.69
CA ARG A 425 30.20 11.76 10.68
C ARG A 425 30.12 12.66 11.92
N GLY A 426 29.01 12.61 12.64
CA GLY A 426 28.73 13.48 13.78
C GLY A 426 28.09 14.79 13.32
N LEU A 427 26.95 15.12 13.92
CA LEU A 427 26.19 16.34 13.62
C LEU A 427 26.04 17.16 14.91
N PRO A 428 26.18 18.49 14.87
CA PRO A 428 26.19 19.32 16.08
C PRO A 428 24.86 19.34 16.83
N TYR A 429 23.77 18.90 16.19
CA TYR A 429 22.43 18.83 16.76
C TYR A 429 22.00 17.40 17.11
N LEU A 430 22.86 16.38 16.94
CA LEU A 430 22.60 15.00 17.35
C LEU A 430 23.60 14.54 18.40
N THR A 431 23.08 14.14 19.57
CA THR A 431 23.90 13.57 20.65
C THR A 431 23.60 12.09 20.78
N GLN A 432 24.60 11.22 20.62
CA GLN A 432 24.41 9.79 20.88
C GLN A 432 24.19 9.58 22.38
N ILE A 433 23.06 8.98 22.75
CA ILE A 433 22.69 8.72 24.15
C ILE A 433 22.77 7.24 24.53
N TRP A 434 22.67 6.35 23.53
CA TRP A 434 22.78 4.92 23.73
C TRP A 434 23.29 4.24 22.46
N GLY A 435 23.86 3.05 22.60
CA GLY A 435 24.19 2.18 21.48
C GLY A 435 24.70 0.83 21.96
N ASN A 436 24.51 -0.19 21.13
CA ASN A 436 25.02 -1.54 21.35
C ASN A 436 25.58 -2.12 20.04
N ASP A 437 25.75 -3.44 19.95
CA ASP A 437 26.29 -4.11 18.76
C ASP A 437 25.38 -3.99 17.52
N THR A 438 24.12 -3.60 17.68
CA THR A 438 23.11 -3.59 16.60
C THR A 438 22.49 -2.24 16.30
N TRP A 439 22.50 -1.31 17.26
CA TRP A 439 21.79 -0.03 17.21
C TRP A 439 22.63 1.12 17.75
N GLN A 440 22.33 2.32 17.27
CA GLN A 440 22.73 3.57 17.89
C GLN A 440 21.50 4.48 18.02
N LEU A 441 21.32 5.09 19.19
CA LEU A 441 20.23 6.02 19.49
C LEU A 441 20.79 7.41 19.73
N PHE A 442 20.29 8.37 18.97
CA PHE A 442 20.67 9.78 19.03
C PHE A 442 19.47 10.62 19.48
N ARG A 443 19.74 11.60 20.34
CA ARG A 443 18.78 12.64 20.74
C ARG A 443 19.02 13.89 19.88
N VAL A 444 17.94 14.43 19.33
CA VAL A 444 17.95 15.74 18.66
C VAL A 444 18.03 16.83 19.74
N THR A 445 18.96 17.76 19.58
CA THR A 445 19.12 18.88 20.53
C THR A 445 18.02 19.92 20.31
N ALA A 446 17.33 20.30 21.39
CA ALA A 446 16.21 21.25 21.36
C ALA A 446 15.20 20.95 20.22
N PRO A 447 14.58 19.76 20.22
CA PRO A 447 13.70 19.36 19.13
C PRO A 447 12.45 20.23 19.11
N THR A 448 11.93 20.49 17.91
CA THR A 448 10.66 21.18 17.74
C THR A 448 9.53 20.38 18.42
N PRO A 449 8.64 21.02 19.20
CA PRO A 449 7.47 20.34 19.77
C PRO A 449 6.52 19.82 18.68
N LEU A 450 5.91 18.66 18.91
CA LEU A 450 4.85 18.15 18.03
C LEU A 450 3.57 19.01 18.09
N ALA A 451 3.34 19.72 19.19
CA ALA A 451 2.20 20.62 19.36
C ALA A 451 2.62 21.95 20.01
N GLU A 452 2.21 23.08 19.45
CA GLU A 452 2.54 24.43 19.95
C GLU A 452 1.58 25.50 19.41
N PRO A 453 1.52 26.71 19.98
CA PRO A 453 2.06 27.12 21.27
C PRO A 453 1.23 26.54 22.43
N ASN A 454 1.72 26.66 23.66
CA ASN A 454 0.95 26.33 24.88
C ASN A 454 0.39 24.90 24.98
N ALA A 455 0.92 23.94 24.22
CA ALA A 455 0.54 22.54 24.29
C ALA A 455 1.78 21.66 24.50
N VAL A 456 1.57 20.49 25.09
CA VAL A 456 2.58 19.43 25.22
C VAL A 456 1.92 18.12 24.81
N VAL A 457 2.64 17.28 24.07
CA VAL A 457 2.18 15.91 23.77
C VAL A 457 2.49 15.03 24.97
N ASP A 458 1.45 14.45 25.57
CA ASP A 458 1.60 13.46 26.63
C ASP A 458 1.86 12.06 26.06
N ARG A 459 1.27 11.76 24.89
CA ARG A 459 1.42 10.47 24.20
C ARG A 459 1.10 10.60 22.71
N ALA A 460 1.89 9.97 21.85
CA ALA A 460 1.71 9.87 20.41
C ALA A 460 1.68 8.40 19.97
N GLU A 461 0.49 7.79 20.01
CA GLU A 461 0.30 6.38 19.63
C GLU A 461 -0.09 6.23 18.15
N GLN A 462 -0.31 4.99 17.71
CA GLN A 462 -0.73 4.69 16.34
C GLN A 462 -2.16 5.19 16.05
N GLY A 463 -3.07 5.04 17.00
CA GLY A 463 -4.50 5.34 16.83
C GLY A 463 -4.97 6.65 17.50
N GLU A 464 -4.19 7.20 18.43
CA GLU A 464 -4.55 8.36 19.23
C GLU A 464 -3.32 9.22 19.57
N MET A 465 -3.48 10.54 19.55
CA MET A 465 -2.53 11.49 20.14
C MET A 465 -3.20 12.25 21.30
N ILE A 466 -2.52 12.29 22.44
CA ILE A 466 -2.98 12.97 23.65
C ILE A 466 -2.16 14.25 23.87
N LEU A 467 -2.87 15.36 23.96
CA LEU A 467 -2.34 16.72 24.08
C LEU A 467 -2.78 17.33 25.40
N GLN A 468 -1.86 17.97 26.11
CA GLN A 468 -2.17 18.82 27.25
C GLN A 468 -2.06 20.30 26.85
N VAL A 469 -3.21 20.94 26.68
CA VAL A 469 -3.31 22.36 26.34
C VAL A 469 -3.33 23.19 27.63
N LYS A 470 -2.36 24.09 27.77
CA LYS A 470 -2.17 24.94 28.96
C LYS A 470 -3.00 26.21 28.92
N LYS A 471 -3.28 26.74 27.74
CA LYS A 471 -4.06 27.97 27.52
C LYS A 471 -4.98 27.80 26.32
N PRO A 472 -6.21 28.36 26.37
CA PRO A 472 -7.08 28.42 25.20
C PRO A 472 -6.39 29.10 24.02
N GLY A 473 -6.70 28.68 22.79
CA GLY A 473 -6.15 29.27 21.58
C GLY A 473 -6.00 28.26 20.44
N ARG A 474 -5.33 28.72 19.37
CA ARG A 474 -4.94 27.89 18.23
C ARG A 474 -3.65 27.16 18.54
N ILE A 475 -3.66 25.85 18.32
CA ILE A 475 -2.54 24.94 18.58
C ILE A 475 -2.22 24.24 17.27
N LEU A 476 -1.06 24.52 16.70
CA LEU A 476 -0.48 23.76 15.60
C LEU A 476 -0.08 22.38 16.11
N VAL A 477 -0.58 21.33 15.46
CA VAL A 477 -0.20 19.94 15.67
C VAL A 477 0.46 19.43 14.41
N ARG A 478 1.72 19.02 14.50
CA ARG A 478 2.56 18.55 13.37
C ARG A 478 2.21 17.12 12.93
N ILE A 479 0.92 16.92 12.68
CA ILE A 479 0.29 15.78 12.01
C ILE A 479 -0.34 16.34 10.73
N PRO A 480 -0.06 15.78 9.54
CA PRO A 480 -0.75 16.17 8.33
C PRO A 480 -2.27 16.06 8.51
N TYR A 481 -3.01 17.08 8.07
CA TYR A 481 -4.45 17.10 8.27
C TYR A 481 -5.14 15.93 7.57
N SER A 482 -6.20 15.43 8.20
CA SER A 482 -7.11 14.48 7.60
C SER A 482 -8.55 14.85 7.96
N PRO A 483 -9.50 14.77 7.00
CA PRO A 483 -10.92 14.98 7.29
C PRO A 483 -11.52 14.02 8.33
N TRP A 484 -10.83 12.92 8.63
CA TRP A 484 -11.26 11.93 9.62
C TRP A 484 -10.74 12.23 11.03
N LEU A 485 -9.79 13.16 11.20
CA LEU A 485 -9.32 13.53 12.53
C LEU A 485 -10.46 14.15 13.34
N SER A 486 -10.65 13.62 14.53
CA SER A 486 -11.68 13.99 15.49
C SER A 486 -11.07 14.23 16.86
N ILE A 487 -11.65 15.17 17.59
CA ILE A 487 -11.48 15.24 19.04
C ILE A 487 -12.39 14.17 19.66
N VAL A 488 -11.81 13.29 20.48
CA VAL A 488 -12.53 12.19 21.14
C VAL A 488 -12.51 12.32 22.66
N ASP A 489 -13.46 11.66 23.33
CA ASP A 489 -13.43 11.47 24.78
C ASP A 489 -12.45 10.36 25.21
N ALA A 490 -12.42 10.03 26.51
CA ALA A 490 -11.54 9.01 27.05
C ALA A 490 -11.89 7.59 26.57
N GLU A 491 -13.11 7.39 26.10
CA GLU A 491 -13.63 6.15 25.55
C GLU A 491 -13.44 6.05 24.02
N GLY A 492 -12.85 7.07 23.38
CA GLY A 492 -12.59 7.11 21.94
C GLY A 492 -13.79 7.54 21.10
N LYS A 493 -14.88 8.00 21.72
CA LYS A 493 -16.06 8.50 21.01
C LYS A 493 -15.85 9.95 20.61
N SER A 494 -16.16 10.28 19.36
CA SER A 494 -16.02 11.66 18.87
C SER A 494 -16.93 12.62 19.62
N LEU A 495 -16.34 13.74 19.98
CA LEU A 495 -17.04 14.90 20.49
C LEU A 495 -17.75 15.64 19.36
N LYS A 496 -18.76 16.44 19.71
CA LYS A 496 -19.50 17.23 18.72
C LYS A 496 -18.64 18.40 18.22
N PRO A 497 -18.63 18.69 16.91
CA PRO A 497 -18.03 19.91 16.38
C PRO A 497 -18.81 21.15 16.85
N PRO A 498 -18.28 22.37 16.63
CA PRO A 498 -18.96 23.61 16.98
C PRO A 498 -20.40 23.64 16.45
N GLN A 499 -21.33 24.07 17.28
CA GLN A 499 -22.76 24.07 16.95
C GLN A 499 -23.22 25.50 16.69
N GLU A 500 -23.97 25.70 15.60
CA GLU A 500 -24.58 27.00 15.31
C GLU A 500 -25.53 27.41 16.45
N THR A 501 -25.45 28.66 16.89
CA THR A 501 -26.32 29.21 17.94
C THR A 501 -27.77 29.28 17.46
N GLU A 502 -28.74 29.16 18.39
CA GLU A 502 -30.16 29.36 18.07
C GLU A 502 -30.44 30.78 17.53
N GLU A 503 -29.73 31.78 18.04
CA GLU A 503 -29.80 33.16 17.54
C GLU A 503 -29.35 33.24 16.08
N SER A 504 -28.27 32.54 15.72
CA SER A 504 -27.79 32.48 14.34
C SER A 504 -28.78 31.81 13.39
N ARG A 505 -29.39 30.71 13.82
CA ARG A 505 -30.37 29.98 13.00
C ARG A 505 -31.63 30.79 12.68
N ASN A 506 -31.96 31.74 13.53
CA ASN A 506 -33.13 32.60 13.35
C ASN A 506 -32.82 33.88 12.53
N ARG A 507 -31.56 34.09 12.11
CA ARG A 507 -31.16 35.22 11.26
C ARG A 507 -31.31 34.89 9.76
N PRO A 508 -31.39 35.91 8.89
CA PRO A 508 -31.37 35.73 7.43
C PRO A 508 -30.13 34.95 6.96
N GLU A 509 -30.26 34.15 5.90
CA GLU A 509 -29.17 33.28 5.38
C GLU A 509 -27.92 34.04 4.89
N ASP A 510 -28.06 35.32 4.61
CA ASP A 510 -27.03 36.23 4.12
C ASP A 510 -26.14 36.82 5.24
N GLU A 511 -26.44 36.56 6.51
CA GLU A 511 -25.60 36.99 7.64
C GLU A 511 -24.59 35.92 8.09
N PRO A 512 -23.37 36.32 8.56
CA PRO A 512 -22.38 35.38 9.07
C PRO A 512 -22.90 34.58 10.27
N LYS A 513 -22.74 33.25 10.21
CA LYS A 513 -23.21 32.35 11.25
C LYS A 513 -22.36 32.43 12.51
N THR A 514 -22.98 32.29 13.68
CA THR A 514 -22.26 32.23 14.96
C THR A 514 -22.31 30.83 15.56
N TYR A 515 -21.17 30.36 16.05
CA TYR A 515 -20.98 29.00 16.54
C TYR A 515 -20.51 28.96 17.99
N VAL A 516 -21.00 27.99 18.76
CA VAL A 516 -20.51 27.67 20.10
C VAL A 516 -19.51 26.52 20.01
N ASN A 517 -18.25 26.81 20.32
CA ASN A 517 -17.18 25.82 20.36
C ASN A 517 -16.94 25.34 21.80
N VAL A 518 -17.62 24.26 22.21
CA VAL A 518 -17.48 23.69 23.57
C VAL A 518 -16.29 22.76 23.71
N ASN A 519 -16.05 21.91 22.70
CA ASN A 519 -15.12 20.79 22.76
C ASN A 519 -13.81 21.03 22.00
N GLY A 520 -13.73 22.10 21.22
CA GLY A 520 -12.70 22.31 20.23
C GLY A 520 -13.14 21.88 18.83
N CYS A 521 -12.33 22.28 17.85
CA CYS A 521 -12.47 21.83 16.47
C CYS A 521 -11.09 21.75 15.81
N LEU A 522 -11.03 21.00 14.71
CA LEU A 522 -9.81 20.80 13.93
C LEU A 522 -9.98 21.43 12.55
N THR A 523 -8.96 22.11 12.10
CA THR A 523 -8.89 22.64 10.73
C THR A 523 -7.54 22.33 10.11
N GLU A 524 -7.51 22.36 8.79
CA GLU A 524 -6.28 22.33 8.01
C GLU A 524 -5.63 23.72 8.05
N THR A 525 -4.31 23.79 8.21
CA THR A 525 -3.57 25.04 8.04
C THR A 525 -3.48 25.46 6.58
N GLU A 526 -3.09 26.70 6.32
CA GLU A 526 -2.58 27.06 5.00
C GLU A 526 -1.37 26.18 4.64
N GLU A 527 -1.18 25.99 3.33
CA GLU A 527 -0.05 25.24 2.80
C GLU A 527 1.25 26.01 3.07
N ASP A 528 2.19 25.38 3.76
CA ASP A 528 3.47 26.01 4.06
C ASP A 528 4.42 25.99 2.85
N ALA A 529 5.60 26.63 2.99
CA ALA A 529 6.61 26.70 1.93
C ALA A 529 7.13 25.31 1.47
N GLN A 530 6.84 24.25 2.21
CA GLN A 530 7.23 22.89 1.94
C GLN A 530 6.08 22.03 1.39
N GLY A 531 4.91 22.64 1.15
CA GLY A 531 3.71 21.96 0.65
C GLY A 531 2.92 21.23 1.75
N ASP A 532 3.26 21.41 3.03
CA ASP A 532 2.56 20.71 4.11
C ASP A 532 1.32 21.46 4.54
N LYS A 533 0.30 20.67 4.87
CA LYS A 533 -0.92 21.13 5.52
C LYS A 533 -1.08 20.40 6.83
N TRP A 534 -0.84 21.11 7.91
CA TRP A 534 -0.83 20.58 9.27
C TRP A 534 -2.22 20.65 9.89
N THR A 535 -2.40 19.94 11.00
CA THR A 535 -3.63 20.00 11.79
C THR A 535 -3.54 21.16 12.76
N GLU A 536 -4.50 22.08 12.73
CA GLU A 536 -4.67 23.10 13.77
C GLU A 536 -5.86 22.76 14.67
N LEU A 537 -5.62 22.72 15.97
CA LEU A 537 -6.64 22.58 17.00
C LEU A 537 -7.03 23.96 17.54
N LEU A 538 -8.30 24.33 17.37
CA LEU A 538 -8.89 25.49 18.04
C LEU A 538 -9.44 25.06 19.41
N ALA A 539 -8.64 25.24 20.46
CA ALA A 539 -8.97 24.84 21.82
C ALA A 539 -9.71 25.97 22.58
N PRO A 540 -11.00 25.81 22.93
CA PRO A 540 -11.74 26.84 23.67
C PRO A 540 -11.34 26.96 25.14
N LYS A 541 -10.63 25.97 25.70
CA LYS A 541 -10.19 25.94 27.09
C LYS A 541 -8.87 25.20 27.26
N ALA A 542 -8.21 25.40 28.40
CA ALA A 542 -7.11 24.53 28.83
C ALA A 542 -7.65 23.14 29.22
N GLY A 543 -6.84 22.09 29.05
CA GLY A 543 -7.20 20.72 29.40
C GLY A 543 -6.55 19.68 28.50
N THR A 544 -6.98 18.43 28.68
CA THR A 544 -6.54 17.30 27.86
C THR A 544 -7.40 17.18 26.62
N TYR A 545 -6.76 17.11 25.45
CA TYR A 545 -7.38 16.88 24.15
C TYR A 545 -6.85 15.57 23.58
N ARG A 546 -7.76 14.74 23.07
CA ARG A 546 -7.42 13.47 22.43
C ARG A 546 -7.78 13.56 20.96
N LEU A 547 -6.81 13.33 20.09
CA LEU A 547 -7.00 13.34 18.64
C LEU A 547 -6.93 11.91 18.13
N ALA A 548 -8.02 11.41 17.57
CA ALA A 548 -8.12 10.09 16.95
C ALA A 548 -8.88 10.20 15.63
N ALA A 549 -9.10 9.09 14.93
CA ALA A 549 -9.81 9.11 13.65
C ALA A 549 -10.87 8.00 13.53
N PRO A 550 -11.88 7.95 14.42
CA PRO A 550 -12.91 6.91 14.34
C PRO A 550 -13.68 6.96 13.01
N TYR A 551 -14.05 5.80 12.47
CA TYR A 551 -14.96 5.72 11.34
C TYR A 551 -16.35 6.24 11.73
N GLN A 552 -16.69 7.47 11.31
CA GLN A 552 -17.98 8.11 11.57
C GLN A 552 -18.45 9.03 10.44
N LEU A 553 -19.75 9.36 10.46
CA LEU A 553 -20.36 10.39 9.62
C LEU A 553 -21.22 11.34 10.49
N PRO A 554 -21.08 12.67 10.36
CA PRO A 554 -20.10 13.38 9.53
C PRO A 554 -18.64 13.11 9.97
N ARG A 555 -17.69 13.20 9.03
CA ARG A 555 -16.27 12.91 9.29
C ARG A 555 -15.66 13.98 10.19
N GLY A 556 -14.80 13.55 11.12
CA GLY A 556 -13.96 14.45 11.91
C GLY A 556 -14.72 15.33 12.90
N THR A 557 -14.00 16.30 13.47
CA THR A 557 -14.57 17.44 14.23
C THR A 557 -14.15 18.76 13.59
N PRO A 558 -14.64 19.08 12.37
CA PRO A 558 -14.15 20.21 11.60
C PRO A 558 -14.53 21.57 12.22
N CYS A 559 -13.66 22.58 12.05
CA CYS A 559 -14.03 23.96 12.31
C CYS A 559 -14.94 24.52 11.18
N PRO A 560 -16.07 25.17 11.53
CA PRO A 560 -16.83 26.02 10.61
C PRO A 560 -15.95 27.09 9.98
N GLU A 561 -16.29 27.55 8.78
CA GLU A 561 -15.50 28.55 8.04
C GLU A 561 -15.35 29.86 8.81
N GLU A 562 -16.36 30.25 9.57
CA GLU A 562 -16.39 31.45 10.41
C GLU A 562 -15.46 31.36 11.64
N LEU A 563 -14.99 30.15 11.97
CA LEU A 563 -14.01 29.91 13.03
C LEU A 563 -12.61 29.57 12.49
N ARG A 564 -12.42 29.54 11.16
CA ARG A 564 -11.13 29.23 10.55
C ARG A 564 -10.13 30.37 10.70
#